data_AF-A0A1E9ZB85-F1
#
_entry.id   AF-A0A1E9ZB85-F1
#
_cell.length_a   1.000
_cell.length_b   1.000
_cell.length_c   1.000
_cell.angle_alpha   90.00
_cell.angle_beta   90.00
_cell.angle_gamma   90.00
#
_symmetry.space_group_name_H-M   'P 1'
#
loop_
_entity.id
_entity.type
_entity.pdbx_description
1 polymer ?
#
loop_
_entity_poly.entity_id
_entity_poly.type
_entity_poly.pdbx_seq_one_letter_code
_entity_poly.pdbx_strand_id
1 'polypeptide(L)'
;MSDLPTLTPITDPHNPNPTAVPAENAYALTYRRKNIHGTVRTVQASPNGTPSQILASLDRIITHQANRRGITLNIPESPTAQDIIPILRPVWKDPDNLAIVPARERFTQAIQRLGHTDESGNTTWRLALIPTHYTTASHQPGYVRYVVRATLCVCVQTQEEPIWHWLTTHMGRRFSPGKPADLSPHLSFIDFAAEVPAALFEDPQRLEEFRQHLMSQTPTITAQATAELERRYGLPTGSIIPKATPEEVFSDNAFPFWARRRIRRIANNAAA
;
A
#
# COMPACT_ATOMS: atom_id res chain seq x y z
N MET A 1 -19.07 27.66 -6.67
CA MET A 1 -18.44 26.40 -6.21
C MET A 1 -17.27 26.13 -7.13
N SER A 2 -16.11 25.73 -6.59
CA SER A 2 -14.93 25.43 -7.42
C SER A 2 -15.16 24.13 -8.19
N ASP A 3 -14.96 24.14 -9.52
CA ASP A 3 -15.04 22.95 -10.40
C ASP A 3 -13.83 22.00 -10.25
N LEU A 4 -13.00 22.21 -9.22
CA LEU A 4 -11.80 21.41 -8.98
C LEU A 4 -12.14 20.10 -8.25
N PRO A 5 -11.62 18.96 -8.73
CA PRO A 5 -12.02 17.66 -8.21
C PRO A 5 -11.50 17.41 -6.79
N THR A 6 -12.28 16.66 -6.01
CA THR A 6 -11.89 16.19 -4.67
C THR A 6 -11.10 14.89 -4.78
N LEU A 7 -10.00 14.79 -4.04
CA LEU A 7 -9.22 13.57 -3.94
C LEU A 7 -9.91 12.56 -3.03
N THR A 8 -10.15 11.35 -3.54
CA THR A 8 -10.80 10.27 -2.76
C THR A 8 -9.87 9.07 -2.60
N PRO A 9 -9.94 8.32 -1.48
CA PRO A 9 -9.09 7.15 -1.27
C PRO A 9 -9.33 6.10 -2.36
N ILE A 10 -8.27 5.56 -2.98
CA ILE A 10 -8.36 4.47 -3.97
C ILE A 10 -8.62 3.11 -3.33
N THR A 11 -8.67 3.07 -2.01
CA THR A 11 -8.95 1.87 -1.21
C THR A 11 -10.37 1.88 -0.64
N ASP A 12 -11.15 2.92 -0.92
CA ASP A 12 -12.55 3.03 -0.52
C ASP A 12 -13.40 2.07 -1.39
N PRO A 13 -14.18 1.15 -0.81
CA PRO A 13 -15.06 0.27 -1.58
C PRO A 13 -16.14 1.01 -2.37
N HIS A 14 -16.43 2.27 -2.01
CA HIS A 14 -17.32 3.16 -2.75
C HIS A 14 -16.60 3.97 -3.85
N ASN A 15 -15.27 3.84 -3.96
CA ASN A 15 -14.53 4.35 -5.11
C ASN A 15 -14.90 3.49 -6.34
N PRO A 16 -15.20 4.08 -7.51
CA PRO A 16 -15.53 3.32 -8.71
C PRO A 16 -14.37 2.44 -9.23
N ASN A 17 -13.13 2.71 -8.81
CA ASN A 17 -11.96 1.93 -9.19
C ASN A 17 -11.09 1.59 -7.96
N PRO A 18 -11.60 0.78 -7.01
CA PRO A 18 -10.85 0.43 -5.81
C PRO A 18 -9.74 -0.57 -6.18
N THR A 19 -8.49 -0.20 -5.94
CA THR A 19 -7.34 -1.05 -6.32
C THR A 19 -6.65 -1.73 -5.14
N ALA A 20 -7.09 -1.49 -3.90
CA ALA A 20 -6.48 -2.11 -2.72
C ALA A 20 -7.50 -2.94 -1.93
N VAL A 21 -7.05 -4.10 -1.47
CA VAL A 21 -7.82 -5.00 -0.61
C VAL A 21 -7.74 -4.52 0.84
N PRO A 22 -8.83 -4.56 1.63
CA PRO A 22 -8.79 -4.26 3.06
C PRO A 22 -7.79 -5.16 3.82
N ALA A 23 -6.99 -4.57 4.71
CA ALA A 23 -5.96 -5.28 5.48
C ALA A 23 -6.49 -6.44 6.34
N GLU A 24 -7.76 -6.38 6.74
CA GLU A 24 -8.43 -7.35 7.61
C GLU A 24 -8.64 -8.70 6.94
N ASN A 25 -8.62 -8.74 5.60
CA ASN A 25 -8.79 -9.97 4.82
C ASN A 25 -7.46 -10.54 4.30
N ALA A 26 -6.34 -9.99 4.74
CA ALA A 26 -5.01 -10.40 4.31
C ALA A 26 -4.33 -11.31 5.32
N TYR A 27 -3.66 -12.34 4.81
CA TYR A 27 -2.94 -13.34 5.57
C TYR A 27 -1.51 -13.49 5.05
N ALA A 28 -0.63 -13.92 5.93
CA ALA A 28 0.72 -14.34 5.61
C ALA A 28 0.81 -15.87 5.74
N LEU A 29 1.12 -16.55 4.64
CA LEU A 29 1.49 -17.96 4.70
C LEU A 29 2.97 -18.08 5.07
N THR A 30 3.27 -18.90 6.07
CA THR A 30 4.64 -19.13 6.53
C THR A 30 4.97 -20.55 6.81
N TYR A 31 6.26 -20.82 6.83
CA TYR A 31 6.77 -22.08 7.32
C TYR A 31 7.95 -21.85 8.28
N ARG A 32 8.03 -22.69 9.32
CA ARG A 32 9.21 -22.73 10.21
C ARG A 32 10.27 -23.63 9.61
N ARG A 33 11.53 -23.19 9.59
CA ARG A 33 12.67 -24.00 9.16
C ARG A 33 13.84 -23.84 10.12
N LYS A 34 14.47 -24.96 10.46
CA LYS A 34 15.75 -24.97 11.17
C LYS A 34 16.86 -24.60 10.19
N ASN A 35 17.65 -23.57 10.50
CA ASN A 35 18.81 -23.19 9.70
C ASN A 35 19.96 -24.19 9.92
N ILE A 36 21.05 -24.01 9.18
CA ILE A 36 22.25 -24.87 9.22
C ILE A 36 22.93 -24.85 10.60
N HIS A 37 22.70 -23.80 11.40
CA HIS A 37 23.25 -23.62 12.75
C HIS A 37 22.27 -24.02 13.86
N GLY A 38 21.19 -24.72 13.52
CA GLY A 38 20.22 -25.22 14.48
C GLY A 38 19.20 -24.20 15.00
N THR A 39 19.26 -22.94 14.59
CA THR A 39 18.28 -21.89 14.93
C THR A 39 17.00 -22.04 14.11
N VAL A 40 15.83 -22.02 14.75
CA VAL A 40 14.53 -22.01 14.05
C VAL A 40 14.21 -20.60 13.58
N ARG A 41 13.87 -20.44 12.30
CA ARG A 41 13.39 -19.18 11.72
C ARG A 41 12.03 -19.39 11.06
N THR A 42 11.15 -18.40 11.19
CA THR A 42 9.90 -18.32 10.44
C THR A 42 10.17 -17.63 9.11
N VAL A 43 9.80 -18.26 8.00
CA VAL A 43 10.01 -17.76 6.64
C VAL A 43 8.67 -17.59 5.95
N GLN A 44 8.56 -16.54 5.13
CA GLN A 44 7.39 -16.28 4.29
C GLN A 44 7.34 -17.22 3.08
N ALA A 45 6.22 -17.91 2.92
CA ALA A 45 6.00 -18.91 1.87
C ALA A 45 5.32 -18.32 0.62
N SER A 46 4.52 -17.27 0.78
CA SER A 46 3.80 -16.57 -0.29
C SER A 46 3.78 -15.07 -0.04
N PRO A 47 3.46 -14.23 -1.03
CA PRO A 47 3.06 -12.84 -0.78
C PRO A 47 1.92 -12.76 0.23
N ASN A 48 1.83 -11.65 0.97
CA ASN A 48 0.69 -11.39 1.83
C ASN A 48 -0.55 -11.15 0.96
N GLY A 49 -1.69 -11.76 1.29
CA GLY A 49 -2.83 -11.81 0.38
C GLY A 49 -4.10 -12.36 1.02
N THR A 50 -5.22 -12.20 0.32
CA THR A 50 -6.41 -13.02 0.56
C THR A 50 -6.08 -14.50 0.35
N PRO A 51 -6.86 -15.44 0.93
CA PRO A 51 -6.67 -16.87 0.67
C PRO A 51 -6.58 -17.22 -0.82
N SER A 52 -7.45 -16.63 -1.66
CA SER A 52 -7.43 -16.83 -3.11
C SER A 52 -6.13 -16.35 -3.76
N GLN A 53 -5.64 -15.17 -3.36
CA GLN A 53 -4.37 -14.63 -3.86
C GLN A 53 -3.16 -15.48 -3.43
N ILE A 54 -3.17 -16.00 -2.20
CA ILE A 54 -2.13 -16.91 -1.69
C ILE A 54 -2.09 -18.17 -2.56
N LEU A 55 -3.22 -18.84 -2.78
CA LEU A 55 -3.29 -20.06 -3.59
C LEU A 55 -2.90 -19.78 -5.05
N ALA A 56 -3.40 -18.70 -5.64
CA ALA A 56 -3.04 -18.30 -7.00
C ALA A 56 -1.53 -18.06 -7.15
N SER A 57 -0.87 -17.47 -6.13
CA SER A 57 0.58 -17.25 -6.16
C SER A 57 1.40 -18.55 -6.10
N LEU A 58 0.81 -19.61 -5.56
CA LEU A 58 1.43 -20.93 -5.38
C LEU A 58 0.99 -21.94 -6.44
N ASP A 59 0.02 -21.60 -7.29
CA ASP A 59 -0.66 -22.50 -8.23
C ASP A 59 0.31 -23.41 -8.99
N ARG A 60 1.31 -22.81 -9.65
CA ARG A 60 2.31 -23.58 -10.42
C ARG A 60 3.06 -24.61 -9.56
N ILE A 61 3.41 -24.25 -8.32
CA ILE A 61 4.15 -25.12 -7.41
C ILE A 61 3.24 -26.24 -6.89
N ILE A 62 2.03 -25.91 -6.44
CA ILE A 62 1.10 -26.88 -5.86
C ILE A 62 0.59 -27.86 -6.93
N THR A 63 0.29 -27.38 -8.13
CA THR A 63 -0.16 -28.19 -9.27
C THR A 63 0.94 -29.14 -9.72
N HIS A 64 2.20 -28.68 -9.79
CA HIS A 64 3.33 -29.55 -10.12
C HIS A 64 3.52 -30.68 -9.08
N GLN A 65 3.43 -30.36 -7.78
CA GLN A 65 3.55 -31.36 -6.71
C GLN A 65 2.36 -32.31 -6.65
N ALA A 66 1.15 -31.80 -6.89
CA ALA A 66 -0.07 -32.61 -6.98
C ALA A 66 0.05 -33.66 -8.08
N ASN A 67 0.42 -33.23 -9.29
CA ASN A 67 0.63 -34.12 -10.43
C ASN A 67 1.72 -35.17 -10.16
N ARG A 68 2.86 -34.76 -9.58
CA ARG A 68 3.95 -35.68 -9.25
C ARG A 68 3.54 -36.75 -8.23
N ARG A 69 2.59 -36.43 -7.34
CA ARG A 69 2.12 -37.32 -6.27
C ARG A 69 0.81 -38.06 -6.63
N GLY A 70 0.22 -37.80 -7.79
CA GLY A 70 -1.08 -38.36 -8.18
C GLY A 70 -2.25 -37.87 -7.30
N ILE A 71 -2.14 -36.65 -6.77
CA ILE A 71 -3.12 -36.07 -5.85
C ILE A 71 -4.02 -35.10 -6.62
N THR A 72 -5.33 -35.19 -6.40
CA THR A 72 -6.28 -34.16 -6.87
C THR A 72 -6.47 -33.13 -5.76
N LEU A 73 -6.20 -31.86 -6.06
CA LEU A 73 -6.44 -30.75 -5.13
C LEU A 73 -7.87 -30.22 -5.31
N ASN A 74 -8.65 -30.21 -4.23
CA ASN A 74 -9.95 -29.56 -4.20
C ASN A 74 -9.78 -28.15 -3.67
N ILE A 75 -9.79 -27.16 -4.57
CA ILE A 75 -9.72 -25.74 -4.21
C ILE A 75 -11.14 -25.17 -4.33
N PRO A 76 -11.76 -24.70 -3.23
CA PRO A 76 -13.06 -24.01 -3.30
C PRO A 76 -12.99 -22.77 -4.19
N GLU A 77 -14.10 -22.36 -4.80
CA GLU A 77 -14.17 -21.11 -5.58
C GLU A 77 -13.88 -19.87 -4.72
N SER A 78 -14.28 -19.91 -3.44
CA SER A 78 -14.04 -18.85 -2.46
C SER A 78 -13.36 -19.42 -1.22
N PRO A 79 -12.04 -19.67 -1.29
CA PRO A 79 -11.29 -20.25 -0.18
C PRO A 79 -11.21 -19.27 0.99
N THR A 80 -11.27 -19.81 2.20
CA THR A 80 -11.06 -19.11 3.47
C THR A 80 -9.64 -19.36 3.99
N ALA A 81 -9.24 -18.65 5.05
CA ALA A 81 -7.94 -18.87 5.66
C ALA A 81 -7.80 -20.30 6.22
N GLN A 82 -8.90 -20.87 6.72
CA GLN A 82 -8.97 -22.23 7.26
C GLN A 82 -8.73 -23.30 6.17
N ASP A 83 -9.05 -23.00 4.91
CA ASP A 83 -8.89 -23.94 3.80
C ASP A 83 -7.43 -24.05 3.32
N ILE A 84 -6.61 -23.02 3.55
CA ILE A 84 -5.25 -22.95 2.99
C ILE A 84 -4.35 -24.10 3.45
N ILE A 85 -4.30 -24.36 4.76
CA ILE A 85 -3.42 -25.41 5.29
C ILE A 85 -3.87 -26.80 4.83
N PRO A 86 -5.16 -27.19 4.90
CA PRO A 86 -5.66 -28.43 4.30
C PRO A 86 -5.32 -28.60 2.82
N ILE A 87 -5.48 -27.56 1.99
CA ILE A 87 -5.17 -27.60 0.55
C ILE A 87 -3.67 -27.83 0.31
N LEU A 88 -2.81 -27.16 1.07
CA LEU A 88 -1.36 -27.24 0.88
C LEU A 88 -0.73 -28.49 1.51
N ARG A 89 -1.30 -29.00 2.60
CA ARG A 89 -0.78 -30.17 3.34
C ARG A 89 -0.35 -31.35 2.47
N PRO A 90 -1.15 -31.84 1.50
CA PRO A 90 -0.79 -33.00 0.68
C PRO A 90 0.38 -32.76 -0.28
N VAL A 91 0.66 -31.51 -0.64
CA VAL A 91 1.63 -31.14 -1.68
C VAL A 91 2.86 -30.42 -1.15
N TRP A 92 2.79 -29.90 0.07
CA TRP A 92 3.93 -29.27 0.73
C TRP A 92 4.95 -30.31 1.21
N LYS A 93 6.21 -29.92 1.30
CA LYS A 93 7.31 -30.82 1.71
C LYS A 93 7.28 -31.12 3.22
N ASP A 94 6.84 -30.15 4.00
CA ASP A 94 6.85 -30.19 5.47
C ASP A 94 5.62 -29.43 5.99
N PRO A 95 4.44 -30.07 5.95
CA PRO A 95 3.18 -29.39 6.16
C PRO A 95 2.91 -29.04 7.62
N ASP A 96 3.53 -29.75 8.57
CA ASP A 96 3.36 -29.49 10.00
C ASP A 96 4.03 -28.17 10.43
N ASN A 97 4.97 -27.69 9.63
CA ASN A 97 5.63 -26.41 9.84
C ASN A 97 4.92 -25.24 9.15
N LEU A 98 3.87 -25.47 8.36
CA LEU A 98 3.08 -24.40 7.74
C LEU A 98 2.13 -23.74 8.73
N ALA A 99 2.02 -22.42 8.63
CA ALA A 99 1.06 -21.62 9.37
C ALA A 99 0.52 -20.48 8.51
N ILE A 100 -0.78 -20.24 8.60
CA ILE A 100 -1.43 -19.03 8.08
C ILE A 100 -1.72 -18.11 9.26
N VAL A 101 -1.28 -16.86 9.17
CA VAL A 101 -1.48 -15.88 10.23
C VAL A 101 -2.07 -14.59 9.66
N PRO A 102 -2.92 -13.87 10.40
CA PRO A 102 -3.40 -12.56 9.96
C PRO A 102 -2.21 -11.66 9.66
N ALA A 103 -2.23 -11.01 8.49
CA ALA A 103 -1.12 -10.16 8.08
C ALA A 103 -0.98 -8.96 9.03
N ARG A 104 -2.12 -8.43 9.52
CA ARG A 104 -2.18 -7.33 10.50
C ARG A 104 -1.27 -7.55 11.70
N GLU A 105 -1.34 -8.72 12.37
CA GLU A 105 -0.52 -8.99 13.57
C GLU A 105 0.98 -8.84 13.31
N ARG A 106 1.45 -9.32 12.15
CA ARG A 106 2.86 -9.20 11.77
C ARG A 106 3.27 -7.79 11.48
N PHE A 107 2.39 -7.07 10.79
CA PHE A 107 2.59 -5.69 10.44
C PHE A 107 2.60 -4.81 11.69
N THR A 108 1.70 -5.04 12.65
CA THR A 108 1.70 -4.38 13.97
C THR A 108 3.01 -4.60 14.70
N GLN A 109 3.48 -5.85 14.80
CA GLN A 109 4.76 -6.14 15.48
C GLN A 109 5.96 -5.48 14.79
N ALA A 110 5.97 -5.47 13.45
CA ALA A 110 7.03 -4.84 12.68
C ALA A 110 7.02 -3.33 12.87
N ILE A 111 5.84 -2.69 12.84
CA ILE A 111 5.70 -1.24 12.91
C ILE A 111 5.94 -0.69 14.31
N GLN A 112 5.58 -1.45 15.36
CA GLN A 112 5.87 -1.13 16.76
C GLN A 112 7.36 -0.87 17.01
N ARG A 113 8.25 -1.61 16.34
CA ARG A 113 9.69 -1.43 16.47
C ARG A 113 10.24 -0.20 15.75
N LEU A 114 9.42 0.45 14.93
CA LEU A 114 9.81 1.53 14.04
C LEU A 114 9.20 2.88 14.43
N GLY A 115 8.37 2.90 15.47
CA GLY A 115 7.81 4.12 16.04
C GLY A 115 8.76 4.77 17.04
N HIS A 116 8.42 5.98 17.47
CA HIS A 116 9.14 6.74 18.48
C HIS A 116 8.31 6.78 19.77
N THR A 117 8.87 6.29 20.87
CA THR A 117 8.22 6.35 22.18
C THR A 117 8.43 7.73 22.79
N ASP A 118 7.33 8.42 23.11
CA ASP A 118 7.36 9.70 23.81
C ASP A 118 7.69 9.53 25.31
N GLU A 119 7.85 10.64 26.02
CA GLU A 119 8.17 10.66 27.46
C GLU A 119 7.07 10.00 28.32
N SER A 120 5.84 9.92 27.81
CA SER A 120 4.71 9.27 28.47
C SER A 120 4.64 7.76 28.17
N GLY A 121 5.58 7.22 27.38
CA GLY A 121 5.61 5.82 27.00
C GLY A 121 4.73 5.46 25.80
N ASN A 122 4.12 6.44 25.12
CA ASN A 122 3.31 6.19 23.93
C ASN A 122 4.19 6.14 22.68
N THR A 123 4.06 5.07 21.91
CA THR A 123 4.70 4.98 20.60
C THR A 123 3.91 5.75 19.55
N THR A 124 4.58 6.65 18.86
CA THR A 124 4.01 7.47 17.77
C THR A 124 4.73 7.21 16.45
N TRP A 125 4.05 7.49 15.35
CA TRP A 125 4.58 7.45 13.99
C TRP A 125 4.31 8.76 13.28
N ARG A 126 5.00 8.99 12.16
CA ARG A 126 4.74 10.15 11.31
C ARG A 126 4.06 9.78 10.01
N LEU A 127 3.20 10.65 9.49
CA LEU A 127 2.59 10.54 8.18
C LEU A 127 3.18 11.59 7.24
N ALA A 128 3.69 11.17 6.09
CA ALA A 128 4.05 12.09 5.01
C ALA A 128 2.98 12.03 3.91
N LEU A 129 2.53 13.21 3.47
CA LEU A 129 1.82 13.33 2.22
C LEU A 129 2.82 13.59 1.10
N ILE A 130 2.74 12.78 0.06
CA ILE A 130 3.63 12.83 -1.09
C ILE A 130 2.74 13.04 -2.32
N PRO A 131 2.75 14.22 -2.92
CA PRO A 131 2.16 14.43 -4.24
C PRO A 131 2.88 13.53 -5.25
N THR A 132 2.26 12.42 -5.64
CA THR A 132 2.84 11.46 -6.58
C THR A 132 2.36 11.76 -7.98
N HIS A 133 3.30 12.05 -8.88
CA HIS A 133 2.96 12.42 -10.25
C HIS A 133 2.39 11.26 -11.08
N TYR A 134 1.22 11.52 -11.68
CA TYR A 134 0.53 10.84 -12.80
C TYR A 134 0.98 9.40 -13.07
N THR A 135 0.35 8.46 -12.35
CA THR A 135 0.69 7.04 -12.44
C THR A 135 -0.05 6.31 -13.55
N THR A 136 -1.13 6.88 -14.11
CA THR A 136 -1.94 6.26 -15.17
C THR A 136 -2.61 7.31 -16.06
N ALA A 137 -2.89 6.94 -17.31
CA ALA A 137 -3.88 7.62 -18.13
C ALA A 137 -5.23 7.60 -17.41
N SER A 138 -5.96 8.72 -17.43
CA SER A 138 -7.36 8.73 -17.03
C SER A 138 -8.15 7.80 -17.95
N HIS A 139 -9.27 7.26 -17.46
CA HIS A 139 -10.21 6.56 -18.34
C HIS A 139 -10.97 7.54 -19.25
N GLN A 140 -10.83 8.85 -18.99
CA GLN A 140 -11.45 9.93 -19.73
C GLN A 140 -10.41 10.63 -20.63
N PRO A 141 -10.66 10.70 -21.95
CA PRO A 141 -9.78 11.42 -22.88
C PRO A 141 -9.55 12.88 -22.46
N GLY A 142 -8.30 13.34 -22.51
CA GLY A 142 -7.94 14.71 -22.12
C GLY A 142 -7.78 14.94 -20.61
N TYR A 143 -7.92 13.91 -19.79
CA TYR A 143 -7.71 13.96 -18.34
C TYR A 143 -6.46 13.19 -17.92
N VAL A 144 -5.96 13.50 -16.73
CA VAL A 144 -4.90 12.75 -16.05
C VAL A 144 -5.32 12.40 -14.64
N ARG A 145 -4.92 11.22 -14.17
CA ARG A 145 -5.12 10.84 -12.77
C ARG A 145 -4.05 11.49 -11.90
N TYR A 146 -4.45 12.45 -11.08
CA TYR A 146 -3.60 13.05 -10.06
C TYR A 146 -3.70 12.22 -8.77
N VAL A 147 -2.57 11.94 -8.12
CA VAL A 147 -2.53 11.07 -6.93
C VAL A 147 -1.70 11.73 -5.83
N VAL A 148 -2.27 11.81 -4.62
CA VAL A 148 -1.53 12.13 -3.39
C VAL A 148 -1.42 10.86 -2.56
N ARG A 149 -0.19 10.45 -2.25
CA ARG A 149 0.10 9.30 -1.40
C ARG A 149 0.29 9.75 0.04
N ALA A 150 -0.55 9.27 0.94
CA ALA A 150 -0.33 9.36 2.37
C ALA A 150 0.45 8.12 2.83
N THR A 151 1.73 8.28 3.17
CA THR A 151 2.62 7.17 3.54
C THR A 151 3.07 7.30 4.99
N LEU A 152 3.17 6.16 5.67
CA LEU A 152 3.80 6.14 6.98
C LEU A 152 5.31 6.43 6.87
N CYS A 153 5.84 7.09 7.90
CA CYS A 153 7.25 7.31 8.14
C CYS A 153 7.69 6.53 9.38
N VAL A 154 8.94 6.10 9.37
CA VAL A 154 9.60 5.43 10.49
C VAL A 154 10.72 6.28 11.04
N CYS A 155 10.89 6.18 12.36
CA CYS A 155 11.97 6.86 13.06
C CYS A 155 13.22 5.98 13.03
N VAL A 156 14.32 6.53 12.55
CA VAL A 156 15.66 6.00 12.84
C VAL A 156 16.21 6.82 13.99
N GLN A 157 16.36 6.19 15.16
CA GLN A 157 16.94 6.86 16.32
C GLN A 157 18.40 7.22 16.03
N THR A 158 18.72 8.50 16.20
CA THR A 158 20.10 8.99 16.23
C THR A 158 20.43 9.54 17.61
N GLN A 159 21.70 9.85 17.88
CA GLN A 159 22.15 10.32 19.20
C GLN A 159 21.66 11.74 19.55
N GLU A 160 21.17 12.52 18.57
CA GLU A 160 20.78 13.91 18.75
C GLU A 160 19.26 14.10 18.59
N GLU A 161 18.68 13.77 17.42
CA GLU A 161 17.23 13.90 17.14
C GLU A 161 16.65 12.72 16.33
N PRO A 162 15.35 12.40 16.51
CA PRO A 162 14.70 11.34 15.73
C PRO A 162 14.55 11.74 14.25
N ILE A 163 15.22 11.00 13.35
CA ILE A 163 15.10 11.24 11.91
C ILE A 163 13.97 10.39 11.33
N TRP A 164 12.99 11.05 10.71
CA TRP A 164 11.83 10.40 10.11
C TRP A 164 12.02 10.13 8.62
N HIS A 165 12.25 8.86 8.29
CA HIS A 165 12.35 8.37 6.92
C HIS A 165 11.02 7.83 6.43
N TRP A 166 10.72 7.98 5.14
CA TRP A 166 9.57 7.29 4.56
C TRP A 166 9.69 5.80 4.77
N LEU A 167 8.62 5.15 5.24
CA LEU A 167 8.52 3.70 5.26
C LEU A 167 8.34 3.23 3.83
N THR A 168 9.44 3.22 3.08
CA THR A 168 9.50 2.48 1.85
C THR A 168 9.74 1.03 2.23
N THR A 169 8.68 0.26 2.46
CA THR A 169 8.70 -1.21 2.38
C THR A 169 9.00 -1.70 0.94
N HIS A 170 9.84 -0.96 0.22
CA HIS A 170 10.35 -1.25 -1.12
C HIS A 170 11.82 -1.66 -1.05
N MET A 171 12.16 -2.63 -0.21
CA MET A 171 13.15 -3.63 -0.61
C MET A 171 12.44 -4.64 -1.54
N GLY A 172 12.15 -4.19 -2.76
CA GLY A 172 11.89 -5.06 -3.92
C GLY A 172 10.45 -5.08 -4.46
N ARG A 173 10.33 -4.67 -5.72
CA ARG A 173 9.22 -4.93 -6.67
C ARG A 173 8.01 -3.99 -6.58
N ARG A 174 8.21 -2.81 -7.17
CA ARG A 174 7.13 -2.04 -7.79
C ARG A 174 6.27 -2.93 -8.71
N PHE A 175 4.97 -2.62 -8.72
CA PHE A 175 3.96 -2.99 -9.71
C PHE A 175 4.53 -3.17 -11.11
N SER A 176 4.86 -4.41 -11.44
CA SER A 176 5.09 -4.82 -12.82
C SER A 176 3.77 -5.46 -13.26
N PRO A 177 3.15 -5.00 -14.37
CA PRO A 177 1.96 -5.64 -14.92
C PRO A 177 2.20 -7.15 -15.03
N GLY A 178 1.33 -7.97 -14.43
CA GLY A 178 1.43 -9.43 -14.47
C GLY A 178 2.25 -10.10 -13.36
N LYS A 179 2.75 -9.39 -12.33
CA LYS A 179 3.26 -10.01 -11.09
C LYS A 179 2.22 -9.95 -9.97
N PRO A 180 2.02 -11.03 -9.18
CA PRO A 180 1.14 -10.99 -8.01
C PRO A 180 1.60 -9.87 -7.09
N ALA A 181 0.69 -8.95 -6.77
CA ALA A 181 0.98 -7.86 -5.86
C ALA A 181 1.37 -8.45 -4.49
N ASP A 182 2.61 -8.26 -4.09
CA ASP A 182 2.93 -8.30 -2.68
C ASP A 182 2.13 -7.17 -2.04
N LEU A 183 1.18 -7.47 -1.16
CA LEU A 183 0.33 -6.45 -0.52
C LEU A 183 1.11 -5.60 0.50
N SER A 184 2.34 -5.98 0.83
CA SER A 184 3.19 -5.28 1.80
C SER A 184 3.35 -3.77 1.55
N PRO A 185 3.40 -3.24 0.31
CA PRO A 185 3.38 -1.81 0.04
C PRO A 185 1.98 -1.19 0.22
N HIS A 186 0.90 -1.88 -0.15
CA HIS A 186 -0.47 -1.31 -0.06
C HIS A 186 -0.96 -1.10 1.36
N LEU A 187 -0.32 -1.75 2.32
CA LEU A 187 -0.66 -1.61 3.73
C LEU A 187 0.01 -0.38 4.36
N SER A 188 1.15 0.08 3.82
CA SER A 188 1.94 1.18 4.39
C SER A 188 1.61 2.57 3.87
N PHE A 189 0.71 2.66 2.88
CA PHE A 189 0.23 3.93 2.37
C PHE A 189 -1.24 3.86 1.96
N ILE A 190 -1.86 5.04 1.83
CA ILE A 190 -3.17 5.24 1.23
C ILE A 190 -2.99 6.26 0.12
N ASP A 191 -3.37 5.87 -1.08
CA ASP A 191 -3.37 6.77 -2.23
C ASP A 191 -4.76 7.42 -2.34
N PHE A 192 -4.75 8.73 -2.56
CA PHE A 192 -5.93 9.52 -2.86
C PHE A 192 -5.82 10.01 -4.29
N ALA A 193 -6.88 9.86 -5.09
CA ALA A 193 -6.82 10.18 -6.50
C ALA A 193 -8.04 10.97 -6.99
N ALA A 194 -7.82 11.73 -8.06
CA ALA A 194 -8.84 12.47 -8.80
C ALA A 194 -8.46 12.52 -10.28
N GLU A 195 -9.46 12.55 -11.16
CA GLU A 195 -9.27 12.86 -12.57
C GLU A 195 -9.26 14.38 -12.75
N VAL A 196 -8.17 14.91 -13.32
CA VAL A 196 -7.94 16.34 -13.49
C VAL A 196 -7.80 16.63 -14.99
N PRO A 197 -8.49 17.65 -15.54
CA PRO A 197 -8.31 18.04 -16.93
C PRO A 197 -6.85 18.38 -17.21
N ALA A 198 -6.25 17.81 -18.27
CA ALA A 198 -4.86 18.07 -18.62
C ALA A 198 -4.60 19.56 -18.93
N ALA A 199 -5.61 20.25 -19.46
CA ALA A 199 -5.56 21.69 -19.76
C ALA A 199 -5.31 22.56 -18.52
N LEU A 200 -5.68 22.09 -17.31
CA LEU A 200 -5.44 22.82 -16.06
C LEU A 200 -3.93 23.09 -15.85
N PHE A 201 -3.07 22.17 -16.29
CA PHE A 201 -1.61 22.25 -16.10
C PHE A 201 -0.92 23.21 -17.09
N GLU A 202 -1.65 23.71 -18.08
CA GLU A 202 -1.15 24.66 -19.08
C GLU A 202 -1.32 26.12 -18.63
N ASP A 203 -2.28 26.37 -17.74
CA ASP A 203 -2.63 27.70 -17.21
C ASP A 203 -2.03 27.91 -15.80
N PRO A 204 -1.07 28.84 -15.62
CA PRO A 204 -0.45 29.12 -14.33
C PRO A 204 -1.44 29.55 -13.23
N GLN A 205 -2.49 30.31 -13.57
CA GLN A 205 -3.46 30.79 -12.60
C GLN A 205 -4.31 29.63 -12.08
N ARG A 206 -4.82 28.79 -13.00
CA ARG A 206 -5.61 27.60 -12.62
C ARG A 206 -4.78 26.56 -11.87
N LEU A 207 -3.48 26.48 -12.16
CA LEU A 207 -2.57 25.61 -11.44
C LEU A 207 -2.38 26.07 -9.98
N GLU A 208 -2.30 27.38 -9.75
CA GLU A 208 -2.24 27.95 -8.41
C GLU A 208 -3.57 27.74 -7.67
N GLU A 209 -4.71 27.96 -8.32
CA GLU A 209 -6.04 27.66 -7.74
C GLU A 209 -6.15 26.17 -7.34
N PHE A 210 -5.63 25.26 -8.17
CA PHE A 210 -5.57 23.84 -7.85
C PHE A 210 -4.64 23.53 -6.67
N ARG A 211 -3.49 24.21 -6.57
CA ARG A 211 -2.60 24.09 -5.42
C ARG A 211 -3.30 24.53 -4.12
N GLN A 212 -3.98 25.68 -4.14
CA GLN A 212 -4.77 26.17 -3.00
C GLN A 212 -5.88 25.19 -2.61
N HIS A 213 -6.57 24.63 -3.60
CA HIS A 213 -7.58 23.59 -3.38
C HIS A 213 -6.99 22.33 -2.73
N LEU A 214 -5.83 21.86 -3.19
CA LEU A 214 -5.14 20.71 -2.58
C LEU A 214 -4.71 21.01 -1.14
N MET A 215 -4.16 22.19 -0.87
CA MET A 215 -3.80 22.61 0.50
C MET A 215 -5.02 22.59 1.42
N SER A 216 -6.17 23.07 0.95
CA SER A 216 -7.42 23.04 1.71
C SER A 216 -7.94 21.63 2.00
N GLN A 217 -7.63 20.65 1.14
CA GLN A 217 -8.01 19.24 1.33
C GLN A 217 -7.05 18.48 2.23
N THR A 218 -5.81 18.96 2.43
CA THR A 218 -4.77 18.29 3.22
C THR A 218 -5.24 17.82 4.60
N PRO A 219 -5.96 18.63 5.41
CA PRO A 219 -6.40 18.18 6.73
C PRO A 219 -7.35 16.97 6.65
N THR A 220 -8.28 16.98 5.70
CA THR A 220 -9.22 15.88 5.49
C THR A 220 -8.52 14.62 5.00
N ILE A 221 -7.64 14.74 3.99
CA ILE A 221 -6.84 13.63 3.46
C ILE A 221 -5.99 13.01 4.59
N THR A 222 -5.37 13.85 5.40
CA THR A 222 -4.53 13.43 6.52
C THR A 222 -5.35 12.68 7.57
N ALA A 223 -6.49 13.23 7.99
CA ALA A 223 -7.36 12.58 8.97
C ALA A 223 -7.87 11.21 8.48
N GLN A 224 -8.32 11.15 7.21
CA GLN A 224 -8.78 9.90 6.60
C GLN A 224 -7.64 8.88 6.50
N ALA A 225 -6.44 9.32 6.11
CA ALA A 225 -5.28 8.44 5.98
C ALA A 225 -4.81 7.88 7.33
N THR A 226 -4.71 8.75 8.34
CA THR A 226 -4.32 8.36 9.70
C THR A 226 -5.31 7.33 10.25
N ALA A 227 -6.61 7.61 10.22
CA ALA A 227 -7.61 6.70 10.76
C ALA A 227 -7.57 5.32 10.09
N GLU A 228 -7.41 5.28 8.78
CA GLU A 228 -7.35 4.03 8.03
C GLU A 228 -6.03 3.28 8.27
N LEU A 229 -4.88 3.95 8.38
CA LEU A 229 -3.63 3.29 8.73
C LEU A 229 -3.64 2.77 10.17
N GLU A 230 -4.15 3.54 11.12
CA GLU A 230 -4.33 3.10 12.52
C GLU A 230 -5.21 1.85 12.59
N ARG A 231 -6.32 1.84 11.84
CA ARG A 231 -7.19 0.66 11.72
C ARG A 231 -6.46 -0.54 11.12
N ARG A 232 -5.76 -0.36 9.99
CA ARG A 232 -5.04 -1.43 9.28
C ARG A 232 -3.96 -2.09 10.14
N TYR A 233 -3.24 -1.28 10.92
CA TYR A 233 -2.14 -1.73 11.77
C TYR A 233 -2.56 -1.99 13.22
N GLY A 234 -3.81 -1.73 13.60
CA GLY A 234 -4.28 -1.83 14.98
C GLY A 234 -3.51 -0.96 15.96
N LEU A 235 -3.23 0.27 15.55
CA LEU A 235 -2.54 1.26 16.38
C LEU A 235 -3.55 2.05 17.21
N PRO A 236 -3.13 2.62 18.35
CA PRO A 236 -3.98 3.54 19.11
C PRO A 236 -4.41 4.74 18.25
N THR A 237 -5.64 5.20 18.43
CA THR A 237 -6.14 6.39 17.74
C THR A 237 -5.31 7.61 18.08
N GLY A 238 -4.90 8.37 17.06
CA GLY A 238 -4.06 9.57 17.21
C GLY A 238 -2.57 9.29 17.37
N SER A 239 -2.13 8.05 17.20
CA SER A 239 -0.71 7.67 17.28
C SER A 239 0.08 8.01 16.02
N ILE A 240 -0.59 8.21 14.88
CA ILE A 240 0.02 8.68 13.64
C ILE A 240 -0.13 10.21 13.52
N ILE A 241 0.99 10.92 13.58
CA ILE A 241 1.05 12.38 13.58
C ILE A 241 1.52 12.89 12.20
N PRO A 242 0.93 13.95 11.63
CA PRO A 242 1.45 14.54 10.39
C PRO A 242 2.93 14.97 10.53
N LYS A 243 3.72 14.75 9.47
CA LYS A 243 5.13 15.15 9.42
C LYS A 243 5.32 16.62 9.05
N ALA A 244 4.42 17.15 8.22
CA ALA A 244 4.54 18.45 7.59
C ALA A 244 3.22 19.20 7.60
N THR A 245 3.27 20.52 7.59
CA THR A 245 2.10 21.38 7.41
C THR A 245 1.55 21.26 5.98
N PRO A 246 0.27 21.61 5.71
CA PRO A 246 -0.25 21.67 4.35
C PRO A 246 0.61 22.49 3.39
N GLU A 247 1.15 23.60 3.89
CA GLU A 247 2.02 24.50 3.13
C GLU A 247 3.32 23.79 2.75
N GLU A 248 3.97 23.11 3.69
CA GLU A 248 5.22 22.36 3.47
C GLU A 248 5.05 21.18 2.49
N VAL A 249 3.88 20.52 2.50
CA VAL A 249 3.60 19.40 1.57
C VAL A 249 3.64 19.86 0.11
N PHE A 250 3.22 21.11 -0.16
CA PHE A 250 3.08 21.65 -1.50
C PHE A 250 4.01 22.85 -1.80
N SER A 251 4.93 23.20 -0.89
CA SER A 251 5.94 24.25 -1.07
C SER A 251 7.14 23.80 -1.90
N ASP A 252 7.59 22.55 -1.68
CA ASP A 252 8.89 22.06 -2.19
C ASP A 252 8.78 21.42 -3.58
N ASN A 253 7.57 21.25 -4.11
CA ASN A 253 7.31 20.73 -5.45
C ASN A 253 6.12 21.46 -6.09
N ALA A 254 6.32 22.72 -6.45
CA ALA A 254 5.41 23.43 -7.34
C ALA A 254 5.40 22.71 -8.70
N PHE A 255 4.47 21.76 -8.88
CA PHE A 255 4.12 21.07 -10.13
C PHE A 255 5.22 21.16 -11.19
N PRO A 256 6.26 20.33 -11.09
CA PRO A 256 7.48 20.57 -11.83
C PRO A 256 7.17 20.80 -13.31
N PHE A 257 7.52 21.97 -13.84
CA PHE A 257 7.22 22.38 -15.23
C PHE A 257 7.67 21.32 -16.26
N TRP A 258 8.66 20.48 -15.93
CA TRP A 258 9.12 19.35 -16.74
C TRP A 258 8.08 18.22 -16.90
N ALA A 259 7.01 18.19 -16.09
CA ALA A 259 5.92 17.23 -16.19
C ALA A 259 4.88 17.58 -17.27
N ARG A 260 4.80 18.83 -17.76
CA ARG A 260 3.80 19.25 -18.78
C ARG A 260 3.83 18.37 -20.04
N ARG A 261 5.03 18.09 -20.56
CA ARG A 261 5.21 17.23 -21.75
C ARG A 261 4.77 15.78 -21.48
N ARG A 262 4.94 15.30 -20.24
CA ARG A 262 4.50 13.97 -19.81
C ARG A 262 2.97 13.92 -19.64
N ILE A 263 2.36 14.94 -19.03
CA ILE A 263 0.90 15.07 -18.86
C ILE A 263 0.21 15.07 -20.22
N ARG A 264 0.67 15.89 -21.18
CA ARG A 264 0.15 15.89 -22.56
C ARG A 264 0.25 14.51 -23.21
N ARG A 265 1.40 13.83 -23.07
CA ARG A 265 1.58 12.48 -23.61
C ARG A 265 0.60 11.48 -22.99
N ILE A 266 0.42 11.53 -21.67
CA ILE A 266 -0.51 10.63 -20.95
C ILE A 266 -1.95 10.90 -21.40
N ALA A 267 -2.37 12.16 -21.47
CA ALA A 267 -3.71 12.55 -21.87
C ALA A 267 -4.01 12.18 -23.35
N ASN A 268 -3.03 12.34 -24.24
CA ASN A 268 -3.17 11.96 -25.65
C ASN A 268 -3.21 10.44 -25.84
N ASN A 269 -2.43 9.68 -25.07
CA ASN A 269 -2.47 8.21 -25.09
C ASN A 269 -3.78 7.64 -24.53
N ALA A 270 -4.51 8.40 -23.71
CA ALA A 270 -5.85 8.01 -23.22
C ALA A 270 -6.95 8.20 -24.28
N ALA A 271 -6.67 8.99 -25.33
CA ALA A 271 -7.62 9.33 -26.39
C ALA A 271 -7.48 8.44 -27.65
N ALA A 272 -6.50 7.54 -27.66
CA ALA A 272 -6.21 6.59 -28.75
C ALA A 272 -6.61 5.17 -28.33
#